data_AF-A0A1Y3ART9-F1
#
_entry.id   AF-A0A1Y3ART9-F1
#
_cell.length_a   1.000
_cell.length_b   1.000
_cell.length_c   1.000
_cell.angle_alpha   90.00
_cell.angle_beta   90.00
_cell.angle_gamma   90.00
#
_symmetry.space_group_name_H-M   'P 1'
#
loop_
_entity.id
_entity.type
_entity.pdbx_description
1 polymer ?
#
loop_
_entity_poly.entity_id
_entity_poly.type
_entity_poly.pdbx_seq_one_letter_code
_entity_poly.pdbx_strand_id
1 'polypeptide(L)'
;MDDLLEFEHEALLNVLNQNSLSITSKAILNDRLLFHLVRLYSNHCHLVFVIGANEKEEDSIMFQIDEYIAQQTTMDDEFVRPQKISYASYKTQERHNMYLGGGVIFITTRILIVDMLTNRVPMPSISGIIVVNAHRVLKDYYISFILRLYRLSNKTGFITALSQNASSFFGSFGQLEKCMRKLFVGHLYLWPRFQATIRKSLADRKLPKVNEFRIEMTPVMKEIQFLFLDLISSSIKELTKMGNIGYFFDSTNTNEERSLNTISVITNNFNKLIRLNLDSVWYNLSLKARRIIREIQLLKSLLFHLTELDSVTFYGEIKHIMDSYDPTVHHVDWLHKPSATTLYDLTANRVFQPATNSDNEKIFQIEINPKLEAFIQHLKDIEQHIINNRDRFHNQTVDIIIVVEKSYSISLIERFLDKGFDVN
;
A
#
# COMPACT_ATOMS: atom_id res chain seq x y z
N MET A 1 11.17 -23.11 8.39
CA MET A 1 10.01 -22.19 8.50
C MET A 1 8.72 -22.99 8.72
N ASP A 2 8.81 -24.12 9.43
CA ASP A 2 7.82 -25.19 9.37
C ASP A 2 6.83 -25.23 10.53
N ASP A 3 7.10 -24.48 11.61
CA ASP A 3 6.18 -24.40 12.73
C ASP A 3 5.12 -23.34 12.45
N LEU A 4 4.01 -23.82 11.87
CA LEU A 4 2.73 -23.13 11.86
C LEU A 4 2.34 -22.75 13.29
N LEU A 5 1.98 -21.49 13.47
CA LEU A 5 1.44 -21.03 14.74
C LEU A 5 0.04 -21.63 14.96
N GLU A 6 -0.38 -21.75 16.22
CA GLU A 6 -1.67 -22.34 16.58
C GLU A 6 -2.85 -21.70 15.82
N PHE A 7 -2.86 -20.36 15.71
CA PHE A 7 -3.89 -19.66 14.93
C PHE A 7 -3.78 -19.88 13.42
N GLU A 8 -2.57 -20.13 12.89
CA GLU A 8 -2.37 -20.42 11.47
C GLU A 8 -2.92 -21.82 11.14
N HIS A 9 -2.71 -22.79 12.04
CA HIS A 9 -3.34 -24.11 11.96
C HIS A 9 -4.86 -24.04 12.00
N GLU A 10 -5.42 -23.30 12.95
CA GLU A 10 -6.88 -23.10 13.06
C GLU A 10 -7.43 -22.44 11.78
N ALA A 11 -6.73 -21.44 11.24
CA ALA A 11 -7.13 -20.79 10.00
C ALA A 11 -7.07 -21.71 8.78
N LEU A 12 -6.04 -22.55 8.67
CA LEU A 12 -5.92 -23.55 7.60
C LEU A 12 -7.09 -24.54 7.64
N LEU A 13 -7.40 -25.10 8.81
CA LEU A 13 -8.47 -26.08 8.99
C LEU A 13 -9.85 -25.50 8.65
N ASN A 14 -10.11 -24.25 9.02
CA ASN A 14 -11.35 -23.56 8.70
C ASN A 14 -11.55 -23.33 7.19
N VAL A 15 -10.44 -23.12 6.47
CA VAL A 15 -10.48 -22.78 5.04
C VAL A 15 -10.51 -24.02 4.14
N LEU A 16 -9.98 -25.15 4.63
CA LEU A 16 -9.79 -26.37 3.85
C LEU A 16 -11.13 -26.95 3.36
N ASN A 17 -11.25 -27.15 2.04
CA ASN A 17 -12.40 -27.72 1.34
C ASN A 17 -13.75 -27.00 1.59
N GLN A 18 -13.74 -25.76 2.09
CA GLN A 18 -14.95 -24.98 2.35
C GLN A 18 -15.06 -23.74 1.46
N ASN A 19 -16.30 -23.37 1.12
CA ASN A 19 -16.59 -22.13 0.40
C ASN A 19 -16.55 -20.94 1.36
N SER A 20 -15.36 -20.39 1.57
CA SER A 20 -15.07 -19.45 2.64
C SER A 20 -14.38 -18.17 2.16
N LEU A 21 -14.66 -17.07 2.85
CA LEU A 21 -13.94 -15.80 2.75
C LEU A 21 -13.18 -15.56 4.07
N SER A 22 -11.86 -15.54 4.01
CA SER A 22 -11.00 -15.16 5.14
C SER A 22 -10.56 -13.71 5.00
N ILE A 23 -10.95 -12.87 5.95
CA ILE A 23 -10.53 -11.48 6.07
C ILE A 23 -9.54 -11.40 7.21
N THR A 24 -8.29 -11.12 6.86
CA THR A 24 -7.19 -11.01 7.81
C THR A 24 -6.77 -9.56 7.98
N SER A 25 -6.19 -9.25 9.13
CA SER A 25 -5.49 -7.97 9.30
C SER A 25 -4.22 -7.95 8.46
N LYS A 26 -3.81 -6.77 8.02
CA LYS A 26 -2.61 -6.59 7.16
C LYS A 26 -1.39 -7.33 7.70
N ALA A 27 -0.69 -8.03 6.80
CA ALA A 27 0.62 -8.66 7.02
C ALA A 27 0.69 -9.79 8.08
N ILE A 28 -0.41 -10.44 8.43
CA ILE A 28 -0.38 -11.53 9.44
C ILE A 28 -0.35 -12.91 8.81
N LEU A 29 -1.35 -13.20 7.96
CA LEU A 29 -1.72 -14.59 7.70
C LEU A 29 -1.77 -14.95 6.20
N ASN A 30 -2.17 -14.04 5.31
CA ASN A 30 -2.51 -14.48 3.94
C ASN A 30 -1.36 -15.13 3.17
N ASP A 31 -0.13 -14.61 3.27
CA ASP A 31 0.97 -15.12 2.44
C ASP A 31 1.37 -16.53 2.89
N ARG A 32 1.43 -16.74 4.22
CA ARG A 32 1.67 -18.06 4.82
C ARG A 32 0.52 -19.03 4.58
N LEU A 33 -0.72 -18.58 4.78
CA LEU A 33 -1.91 -19.40 4.55
C LEU A 33 -1.99 -19.82 3.07
N LEU A 34 -1.68 -18.90 2.15
CA LEU A 34 -1.63 -19.20 0.72
C LEU A 34 -0.50 -20.19 0.40
N PHE A 35 0.70 -20.00 0.94
CA PHE A 35 1.80 -20.95 0.82
C PHE A 35 1.39 -22.37 1.27
N HIS A 36 0.75 -22.50 2.44
CA HIS A 36 0.30 -23.80 2.93
C HIS A 36 -0.85 -24.40 2.13
N LEU A 37 -1.80 -23.60 1.64
CA LEU A 37 -2.86 -24.06 0.75
C LEU A 37 -2.27 -24.56 -0.58
N VAL A 38 -1.32 -23.81 -1.16
CA VAL A 38 -0.64 -24.22 -2.38
C VAL A 38 0.09 -25.54 -2.13
N ARG A 39 0.88 -25.64 -1.05
CA ARG A 39 1.57 -26.88 -0.67
C ARG A 39 0.63 -28.08 -0.54
N LEU A 40 -0.54 -27.89 0.06
CA LEU A 40 -1.50 -28.98 0.27
C LEU A 40 -2.17 -29.46 -1.02
N TYR A 41 -2.43 -28.54 -1.96
CA TYR A 41 -3.07 -28.86 -3.23
C TYR A 41 -2.09 -29.17 -4.38
N SER A 42 -0.78 -29.13 -4.11
CA SER A 42 0.29 -29.44 -5.07
C SER A 42 0.45 -30.93 -5.35
N ASN A 43 -0.64 -31.61 -5.71
CA ASN A 43 -0.66 -33.02 -6.09
C ASN A 43 -1.26 -33.19 -7.50
N HIS A 44 -0.86 -34.22 -8.23
CA HIS A 44 -1.40 -34.52 -9.57
C HIS A 44 -2.92 -34.76 -9.59
N CYS A 45 -3.49 -35.24 -8.48
CA CYS A 45 -4.92 -35.53 -8.35
C CYS A 45 -5.81 -34.28 -8.20
N HIS A 46 -5.21 -33.13 -7.88
CA HIS A 46 -5.93 -31.88 -7.67
C HIS A 46 -5.65 -30.91 -8.80
N LEU A 47 -6.67 -30.17 -9.24
CA LEU A 47 -6.50 -29.04 -10.16
C LEU A 47 -7.04 -27.79 -9.46
N VAL A 48 -6.14 -26.92 -9.02
CA VAL A 48 -6.51 -25.71 -8.28
C VAL A 48 -5.95 -24.47 -8.98
N PHE A 49 -6.82 -23.49 -9.23
CA PHE A 49 -6.42 -22.22 -9.81
C PHE A 49 -6.26 -21.15 -8.74
N VAL A 50 -5.12 -20.46 -8.76
CA VAL A 50 -4.90 -19.24 -7.96
C VAL A 50 -5.09 -18.03 -8.85
N ILE A 51 -6.04 -17.16 -8.49
CA ILE A 51 -6.39 -15.96 -9.26
C ILE A 51 -6.36 -14.70 -8.40
N GLY A 52 -6.06 -13.55 -9.01
CA GLY A 52 -6.11 -12.25 -8.33
C GLY A 52 -4.86 -11.89 -7.52
N ALA A 53 -3.82 -12.74 -7.56
CA ALA A 53 -2.52 -12.43 -6.99
C ALA A 53 -1.82 -11.33 -7.81
N ASN A 54 -1.02 -10.50 -7.14
CA ASN A 54 -0.10 -9.59 -7.83
C ASN A 54 1.19 -10.36 -8.21
N GLU A 55 1.89 -9.92 -9.25
CA GLU A 55 3.14 -10.58 -9.69
C GLU A 55 4.17 -10.74 -8.56
N LYS A 56 4.33 -9.72 -7.72
CA LYS A 56 5.19 -9.78 -6.52
C LYS A 56 4.77 -10.85 -5.50
N GLU A 57 3.46 -11.04 -5.32
CA GLU A 57 2.92 -12.05 -4.40
C GLU A 57 3.18 -13.45 -4.98
N GLU A 58 2.90 -13.64 -6.28
CA GLU A 58 3.19 -14.88 -7.00
C GLU A 58 4.67 -15.25 -6.91
N ASP A 59 5.57 -14.31 -7.20
CA ASP A 59 7.02 -14.54 -7.15
C ASP A 59 7.51 -14.85 -5.74
N SER A 60 6.95 -14.19 -4.71
CA SER A 60 7.30 -14.47 -3.32
C SER A 60 6.91 -15.88 -2.89
N ILE A 61 5.75 -16.37 -3.33
CA ILE A 61 5.27 -17.71 -3.00
C ILE A 61 6.06 -18.76 -3.79
N MET A 62 6.36 -18.49 -5.06
CA MET A 62 7.21 -19.38 -5.86
C MET A 62 8.59 -19.51 -5.24
N PHE A 63 9.19 -18.40 -4.80
CA PHE A 63 10.47 -18.42 -4.10
C PHE A 63 10.41 -19.24 -2.80
N GLN A 64 9.36 -19.08 -1.99
CA GLN A 64 9.18 -19.87 -0.77
C GLN A 64 9.03 -21.37 -1.05
N ILE A 65 8.36 -21.72 -2.14
CA ILE A 65 8.18 -23.13 -2.55
C ILE A 65 9.49 -23.70 -3.07
N ASP A 66 10.25 -22.94 -3.85
CA ASP A 66 11.57 -23.37 -4.33
C ASP A 66 12.55 -23.57 -3.16
N GLU A 67 12.53 -22.68 -2.17
CA GLU A 67 13.30 -22.82 -0.92
C GLU A 67 12.88 -24.09 -0.16
N TYR A 68 11.59 -24.35 -0.07
CA TYR A 68 11.05 -25.56 0.55
C TYR A 68 11.49 -26.84 -0.18
N ILE A 69 11.39 -26.87 -1.51
CA ILE A 69 11.85 -28.00 -2.34
C ILE A 69 13.36 -28.23 -2.12
N ALA A 70 14.15 -27.16 -2.05
CA ALA A 70 15.60 -27.26 -1.83
C ALA A 70 15.97 -27.79 -0.44
N GLN A 71 15.13 -27.55 0.57
CA GLN A 71 15.32 -28.05 1.94
C GLN A 71 14.91 -29.53 2.09
N GLN A 72 14.00 -30.03 1.25
CA GLN A 72 13.58 -31.44 1.29
C GLN A 72 14.61 -32.36 0.60
N THR A 73 15.25 -33.24 1.38
CA THR A 73 16.25 -34.22 0.90
C THR A 73 15.60 -35.49 0.32
N THR A 74 14.33 -35.74 0.62
CA THR A 74 13.51 -36.83 0.06
C THR A 74 12.35 -36.21 -0.71
N MET A 75 12.34 -36.35 -2.03
CA MET A 75 11.20 -35.93 -2.84
C MET A 75 10.02 -36.85 -2.49
N ASP A 76 8.94 -36.31 -1.96
CA ASP A 76 7.65 -37.01 -2.00
C ASP A 76 7.28 -37.12 -3.49
N ASP A 77 7.24 -38.33 -4.05
CA ASP A 77 7.03 -38.59 -5.49
C ASP A 77 5.72 -37.99 -6.05
N GLU A 78 4.80 -37.55 -5.19
CA GLU A 78 3.51 -36.96 -5.57
C GLU A 78 3.51 -35.42 -5.65
N PHE A 79 4.57 -34.74 -5.18
CA PHE A 79 4.57 -33.28 -5.12
C PHE A 79 4.84 -32.64 -6.48
N VAL A 80 3.87 -31.86 -6.95
CA VAL A 80 3.94 -31.13 -8.22
C VAL A 80 4.29 -29.68 -7.95
N ARG A 81 5.40 -29.21 -8.53
CA ARG A 81 5.76 -27.80 -8.47
C ARG A 81 4.65 -26.94 -9.10
N PRO A 82 4.14 -25.91 -8.40
CA PRO A 82 3.15 -25.01 -8.95
C PRO A 82 3.65 -24.31 -10.22
N GLN A 83 2.73 -24.10 -11.16
CA GLN A 83 3.06 -23.51 -12.45
C GLN A 83 2.52 -22.09 -12.57
N LYS A 84 3.30 -21.18 -13.16
CA LYS A 84 2.89 -19.79 -13.46
C LYS A 84 2.60 -19.66 -14.95
N ILE A 85 1.36 -19.30 -15.30
CA ILE A 85 0.96 -19.04 -16.69
C ILE A 85 0.85 -17.53 -16.91
N SER A 86 1.87 -16.97 -17.58
CA SER A 86 1.85 -15.59 -18.07
C SER A 86 1.60 -15.54 -19.58
N TYR A 87 1.17 -14.36 -20.07
CA TYR A 87 0.84 -14.12 -21.48
C TYR A 87 2.01 -14.40 -22.43
N ALA A 88 3.24 -14.21 -21.96
CA ALA A 88 4.45 -14.34 -22.77
C ALA A 88 4.97 -15.79 -22.92
N SER A 89 4.52 -16.73 -22.08
CA SER A 89 5.33 -17.92 -21.80
C SER A 89 4.90 -19.21 -22.50
N TYR A 90 3.64 -19.37 -22.91
CA TYR A 90 3.14 -20.70 -23.34
C TYR A 90 2.25 -20.67 -24.58
N LYS A 91 2.48 -21.63 -25.48
CA LYS A 91 1.58 -21.91 -26.61
C LYS A 91 0.25 -22.48 -26.10
N THR A 92 -0.80 -22.32 -26.90
CA THR A 92 -2.15 -22.76 -26.52
C THR A 92 -2.24 -24.25 -26.16
N GLN A 93 -1.50 -25.12 -26.86
CA GLN A 93 -1.51 -26.58 -26.62
C GLN A 93 -0.77 -26.96 -25.33
N GLU A 94 0.34 -26.29 -25.02
CA GLU A 94 1.10 -26.50 -23.78
C GLU A 94 0.24 -26.21 -22.56
N ARG A 95 -0.56 -25.12 -22.60
CA ARG A 95 -1.50 -24.79 -21.51
C ARG A 95 -2.53 -25.88 -21.25
N HIS A 96 -3.05 -26.51 -22.31
CA HIS A 96 -4.00 -27.62 -22.16
C HIS A 96 -3.36 -28.81 -21.46
N ASN A 97 -2.13 -29.16 -21.85
CA ASN A 97 -1.37 -30.23 -21.20
C ASN A 97 -1.06 -29.90 -19.73
N MET A 98 -0.78 -28.64 -19.40
CA MET A 98 -0.62 -28.20 -18.01
C MET A 98 -1.90 -28.39 -17.18
N TYR A 99 -3.08 -28.07 -17.75
CA TYR A 99 -4.35 -28.31 -17.06
C TYR A 99 -4.65 -29.79 -16.85
N LEU A 100 -4.23 -30.65 -17.78
CA LEU A 100 -4.36 -32.11 -17.64
C LEU A 100 -3.35 -32.71 -16.65
N GLY A 101 -2.17 -32.10 -16.52
CA GLY A 101 -1.12 -32.55 -15.58
C GLY A 101 -1.46 -32.35 -14.11
N GLY A 102 -2.49 -31.54 -13.81
CA GLY A 102 -2.92 -31.25 -12.45
C GLY A 102 -1.93 -30.36 -11.68
N GLY A 103 -2.14 -30.25 -10.38
CA GLY A 103 -1.43 -29.35 -9.48
C GLY A 103 -2.06 -27.97 -9.34
N VAL A 104 -1.27 -27.07 -8.76
CA VAL A 104 -1.66 -25.67 -8.52
C VAL A 104 -1.13 -24.78 -9.63
N ILE A 105 -2.02 -23.98 -10.22
CA ILE A 105 -1.69 -23.12 -11.35
C ILE A 105 -2.03 -21.67 -11.01
N PHE A 106 -1.00 -20.82 -11.02
CA PHE A 106 -1.14 -19.37 -10.98
C PHE A 106 -1.47 -18.87 -12.38
N ILE A 107 -2.64 -18.24 -12.52
CA ILE A 107 -3.13 -17.82 -13.83
C ILE A 107 -3.79 -16.45 -13.76
N THR A 108 -3.50 -15.63 -14.77
CA THR A 108 -4.16 -14.33 -14.91
C THR A 108 -5.63 -14.50 -15.30
N THR A 109 -6.50 -13.64 -14.76
CA THR A 109 -7.96 -13.72 -14.96
C THR A 109 -8.36 -13.68 -16.43
N ARG A 110 -7.66 -12.89 -17.27
CA ARG A 110 -7.95 -12.78 -18.70
C ARG A 110 -7.69 -14.08 -19.46
N ILE A 111 -6.57 -14.75 -19.18
CA ILE A 111 -6.23 -16.03 -19.84
C ILE A 111 -7.23 -17.09 -19.43
N LEU A 112 -7.50 -17.20 -18.13
CA LEU A 112 -8.44 -18.19 -17.60
C LEU A 112 -9.83 -18.04 -18.24
N ILE A 113 -10.34 -16.82 -18.41
CA ILE A 113 -11.65 -16.59 -19.07
C ILE A 113 -11.68 -17.11 -20.49
N VAL A 114 -10.66 -16.79 -21.30
CA VAL A 114 -10.59 -17.24 -22.70
C VAL A 114 -10.52 -18.76 -22.77
N ASP A 115 -9.70 -19.39 -21.93
CA ASP A 115 -9.53 -20.84 -21.92
C ASP A 115 -10.76 -21.57 -21.36
N MET A 116 -11.49 -20.93 -20.43
CA MET A 116 -12.78 -21.41 -19.93
C MET A 116 -13.89 -21.34 -20.99
N LEU A 117 -13.99 -20.21 -21.71
CA LEU A 117 -15.01 -20.02 -22.76
C LEU A 117 -14.76 -20.89 -24.00
N THR A 118 -13.51 -21.19 -24.29
CA THR A 118 -13.11 -22.08 -25.40
C THR A 118 -13.11 -23.56 -25.02
N ASN A 119 -13.60 -23.91 -23.82
CA ASN A 119 -13.67 -25.28 -23.29
C ASN A 119 -12.33 -26.03 -23.29
N ARG A 120 -11.21 -25.32 -23.09
CA ARG A 120 -9.88 -25.92 -23.00
C ARG A 120 -9.55 -26.45 -21.62
N VAL A 121 -10.17 -25.88 -20.59
CA VAL A 121 -10.02 -26.32 -19.20
C VAL A 121 -11.10 -27.37 -18.92
N PRO A 122 -10.75 -28.56 -18.40
CA PRO A 122 -11.73 -29.55 -17.97
C PRO A 122 -12.45 -29.06 -16.70
N MET A 123 -13.54 -28.32 -16.87
CA MET A 123 -14.30 -27.72 -15.77
C MET A 123 -14.72 -28.67 -14.64
N PRO A 124 -15.19 -29.91 -14.94
CA PRO A 124 -15.60 -30.84 -13.89
C PRO A 124 -14.42 -31.35 -13.04
N SER A 125 -13.21 -31.34 -13.59
CA SER A 125 -11.99 -31.82 -12.93
C SER A 125 -11.35 -30.79 -12.00
N ILE A 126 -11.81 -29.53 -12.05
CA ILE A 126 -11.31 -28.47 -11.17
C ILE A 126 -11.70 -28.80 -9.72
N SER A 127 -10.71 -29.00 -8.86
CA SER A 127 -10.93 -29.28 -7.44
C SER A 127 -11.34 -28.02 -6.68
N GLY A 128 -10.77 -26.86 -7.03
CA GLY A 128 -11.12 -25.59 -6.40
C GLY A 128 -10.49 -24.36 -7.03
N ILE A 129 -10.94 -23.19 -6.59
CA ILE A 129 -10.37 -21.89 -6.97
C ILE A 129 -10.01 -21.11 -5.71
N ILE A 130 -8.76 -20.64 -5.65
CA ILE A 130 -8.26 -19.76 -4.60
C ILE A 130 -8.23 -18.33 -5.16
N VAL A 131 -9.00 -17.44 -4.55
CA VAL A 131 -9.07 -16.02 -4.92
C VAL A 131 -8.23 -15.21 -3.94
N VAL A 132 -7.10 -14.72 -4.41
CA VAL A 132 -6.25 -13.76 -3.67
C VAL A 132 -6.79 -12.35 -3.88
N ASN A 133 -6.61 -11.48 -2.88
CA ASN A 133 -7.07 -10.09 -2.93
C ASN A 133 -8.58 -9.97 -3.21
N ALA A 134 -9.40 -10.78 -2.53
CA ALA A 134 -10.84 -10.89 -2.77
C ALA A 134 -11.62 -9.56 -2.65
N HIS A 135 -11.06 -8.54 -2.01
CA HIS A 135 -11.63 -7.20 -1.99
C HIS A 135 -11.77 -6.56 -3.38
N ARG A 136 -11.01 -7.00 -4.38
CA ARG A 136 -11.08 -6.49 -5.76
C ARG A 136 -12.28 -7.00 -6.55
N VAL A 137 -12.95 -8.06 -6.10
CA VAL A 137 -14.06 -8.73 -6.82
C VAL A 137 -15.21 -7.78 -7.18
N LEU A 138 -15.42 -6.73 -6.39
CA LEU A 138 -16.44 -5.72 -6.70
C LEU A 138 -16.08 -4.84 -7.89
N LYS A 139 -14.79 -4.52 -8.04
CA LYS A 139 -14.24 -3.65 -9.11
C LYS A 139 -13.89 -4.46 -10.35
N ASP A 140 -13.28 -5.63 -10.16
CA ASP A 140 -12.81 -6.52 -11.21
C ASP A 140 -13.88 -7.54 -11.57
N TYR A 141 -14.71 -7.21 -12.56
CA TYR A 141 -15.80 -8.08 -13.03
C TYR A 141 -15.30 -9.43 -13.55
N TYR A 142 -14.06 -9.49 -14.06
CA TYR A 142 -13.44 -10.72 -14.54
C TYR A 142 -13.40 -11.83 -13.49
N ILE A 143 -13.08 -11.51 -12.23
CA ILE A 143 -13.04 -12.51 -11.14
C ILE A 143 -14.44 -13.06 -10.91
N SER A 144 -15.44 -12.18 -10.78
CA SER A 144 -16.83 -12.61 -10.58
C SER A 144 -17.38 -13.43 -11.75
N PHE A 145 -16.92 -13.14 -12.97
CA PHE A 145 -17.32 -13.86 -14.18
C PHE A 145 -16.73 -15.28 -14.21
N ILE A 146 -15.44 -15.45 -13.89
CA ILE A 146 -14.78 -16.76 -13.75
C ILE A 146 -15.52 -17.62 -12.73
N LEU A 147 -15.79 -17.08 -11.54
CA LEU A 147 -16.47 -17.82 -10.47
C LEU A 147 -17.89 -18.22 -10.87
N ARG A 148 -18.60 -17.36 -11.61
CA ARG A 148 -19.92 -17.69 -12.16
C ARG A 148 -19.83 -18.81 -13.19
N LEU A 149 -18.89 -18.76 -14.13
CA LEU A 149 -18.68 -19.83 -15.11
C LEU A 149 -18.33 -21.15 -14.42
N TYR A 150 -17.41 -21.11 -13.46
CA TYR A 150 -17.02 -22.24 -12.64
C TYR A 150 -18.23 -22.88 -11.93
N ARG A 151 -19.08 -22.07 -11.28
CA ARG A 151 -20.27 -22.57 -10.55
C ARG A 151 -21.39 -23.10 -11.44
N LEU A 152 -21.45 -22.66 -12.72
CA LEU A 152 -22.41 -23.21 -13.68
C LEU A 152 -22.06 -24.65 -14.05
N SER A 153 -20.78 -24.95 -14.23
CA SER A 153 -20.30 -26.28 -14.62
C SER A 153 -19.99 -27.20 -13.45
N ASN A 154 -19.46 -26.66 -12.34
CA ASN A 154 -18.91 -27.42 -11.22
C ASN A 154 -19.51 -26.94 -9.90
N LYS A 155 -20.26 -27.84 -9.25
CA LYS A 155 -20.93 -27.58 -7.97
C LYS A 155 -20.19 -28.15 -6.77
N THR A 156 -19.24 -29.06 -6.99
CA THR A 156 -18.57 -29.84 -5.93
C THR A 156 -17.27 -29.19 -5.47
N GLY A 157 -16.54 -28.52 -6.36
CA GLY A 157 -15.26 -27.95 -6.00
C GLY A 157 -15.36 -26.71 -5.09
N PHE A 158 -14.33 -26.44 -4.30
CA PHE A 158 -14.34 -25.38 -3.29
C PHE A 158 -13.96 -24.01 -3.89
N ILE A 159 -14.37 -22.93 -3.21
CA ILE A 159 -13.89 -21.57 -3.47
C ILE A 159 -13.37 -20.98 -2.17
N THR A 160 -12.07 -20.72 -2.12
CA THR A 160 -11.42 -20.09 -0.98
C THR A 160 -11.02 -18.68 -1.36
N ALA A 161 -11.51 -17.68 -0.64
CA ALA A 161 -11.19 -16.28 -0.90
C ALA A 161 -10.38 -15.70 0.27
N LEU A 162 -9.25 -15.06 -0.03
CA LEU A 162 -8.35 -14.44 0.93
C LEU A 162 -8.25 -12.93 0.71
N SER A 163 -8.30 -12.14 1.78
CA SER A 163 -8.08 -10.69 1.69
C SER A 163 -7.47 -10.10 2.96
N GLN A 164 -6.44 -9.27 2.81
CA GLN A 164 -5.80 -8.52 3.91
C GLN A 164 -6.39 -7.12 4.12
N ASN A 165 -7.28 -6.67 3.22
CA ASN A 165 -7.81 -5.31 3.22
C ASN A 165 -9.25 -5.28 3.74
N ALA A 166 -9.39 -5.27 5.07
CA ALA A 166 -10.69 -5.18 5.71
C ALA A 166 -11.44 -3.88 5.32
N SER A 167 -10.74 -2.74 5.29
CA SER A 167 -11.35 -1.43 4.99
C SER A 167 -12.05 -1.38 3.64
N SER A 168 -11.63 -2.15 2.63
CA SER A 168 -12.31 -2.17 1.34
C SER A 168 -13.65 -2.90 1.32
N PHE A 169 -13.99 -3.67 2.36
CA PHE A 169 -15.31 -4.27 2.51
C PHE A 169 -16.32 -3.35 3.20
N PHE A 170 -15.84 -2.25 3.79
CA PHE A 170 -16.65 -1.21 4.43
C PHE A 170 -16.63 0.04 3.55
N GLY A 171 -17.80 0.55 3.21
CA GLY A 171 -17.89 1.74 2.37
C GLY A 171 -19.30 1.93 1.88
N SER A 172 -19.85 0.97 1.14
CA SER A 172 -21.24 1.00 0.69
C SER A 172 -22.14 0.08 1.53
N PHE A 173 -23.43 0.42 1.59
CA PHE A 173 -24.43 -0.41 2.26
C PHE A 173 -24.45 -1.83 1.66
N GLY A 174 -24.31 -2.84 2.52
CA GLY A 174 -24.32 -4.26 2.15
C GLY A 174 -23.14 -4.70 1.27
N GLN A 175 -22.00 -4.01 1.31
CA GLN A 175 -20.86 -4.31 0.44
C GLN A 175 -20.26 -5.71 0.67
N LEU A 176 -20.10 -6.11 1.93
CA LEU A 176 -19.61 -7.44 2.29
C LEU A 176 -20.54 -8.55 1.76
N GLU A 177 -21.85 -8.40 1.93
CA GLU A 177 -22.85 -9.33 1.40
C GLU A 177 -22.79 -9.42 -0.13
N LYS A 178 -22.61 -8.29 -0.82
CA LYS A 178 -22.41 -8.26 -2.28
C LYS A 178 -21.12 -8.97 -2.68
N CYS A 179 -20.02 -8.79 -1.95
CA CYS A 179 -18.77 -9.53 -2.18
C CYS A 179 -18.99 -11.04 -2.03
N MET A 180 -19.59 -11.49 -0.92
CA MET A 180 -19.81 -12.91 -0.65
C MET A 180 -20.71 -13.56 -1.70
N ARG A 181 -21.77 -12.87 -2.13
CA ARG A 181 -22.62 -13.34 -3.24
C ARG A 181 -21.86 -13.48 -4.56
N LYS A 182 -21.00 -12.52 -4.92
CA LYS A 182 -20.18 -12.59 -6.14
C LYS A 182 -19.10 -13.67 -6.06
N LEU A 183 -18.60 -13.97 -4.86
CA LEU A 183 -17.62 -15.00 -4.60
C LEU A 183 -18.23 -16.41 -4.49
N PHE A 184 -19.55 -16.53 -4.35
CA PHE A 184 -20.25 -17.79 -4.08
C PHE A 184 -19.73 -18.50 -2.82
N VAL A 185 -19.51 -17.73 -1.75
CA VAL A 185 -19.04 -18.22 -0.44
C VAL A 185 -20.14 -18.09 0.62
N GLY A 186 -20.24 -19.10 1.49
CA GLY A 186 -21.22 -19.15 2.58
C GLY A 186 -20.62 -18.81 3.94
N HIS A 187 -19.33 -19.08 4.13
CA HIS A 187 -18.64 -18.88 5.40
C HIS A 187 -17.75 -17.64 5.36
N LEU A 188 -17.74 -16.88 6.46
CA LEU A 188 -16.89 -15.71 6.67
C LEU A 188 -16.03 -15.94 7.91
N TYR A 189 -14.72 -15.92 7.74
CA TYR A 189 -13.74 -16.00 8.81
C TYR A 189 -13.04 -14.64 8.97
N LEU A 190 -13.07 -14.10 10.18
CA LEU A 190 -12.45 -12.83 10.51
C LEU A 190 -11.28 -13.07 11.45
N TRP A 191 -10.10 -12.60 11.06
CA TRP A 191 -8.86 -12.75 11.84
C TRP A 191 -8.27 -11.38 12.22
N PRO A 192 -8.85 -10.71 13.24
CA PRO A 192 -8.32 -9.45 13.76
C PRO A 192 -7.10 -9.66 14.66
N ARG A 193 -6.17 -8.69 14.70
CA ARG A 193 -4.96 -8.73 15.56
C ARG A 193 -5.25 -8.95 17.05
N PHE A 194 -6.40 -8.48 17.52
CA PHE A 194 -6.77 -8.54 18.93
C PHE A 194 -7.44 -9.88 19.33
N GLN A 195 -7.64 -10.80 18.39
CA GLN A 195 -8.18 -12.13 18.69
C GLN A 195 -7.27 -12.86 19.68
N ALA A 196 -7.89 -13.58 20.62
CA ALA A 196 -7.17 -14.20 21.73
C ALA A 196 -6.09 -15.20 21.28
N THR A 197 -6.37 -16.02 20.26
CA THR A 197 -5.44 -17.00 19.70
C THR A 197 -4.23 -16.32 19.07
N ILE A 198 -4.45 -15.34 18.20
CA ILE A 198 -3.39 -14.54 17.58
C ILE A 198 -2.53 -13.84 18.64
N ARG A 199 -3.15 -13.20 19.64
CA ARG A 199 -2.41 -12.48 20.69
C ARG A 199 -1.53 -13.41 21.52
N LYS A 200 -2.00 -14.62 21.85
CA LYS A 200 -1.21 -15.62 22.58
C LYS A 200 -0.01 -16.07 21.76
N SER A 201 -0.23 -16.54 20.53
CA SER A 201 0.87 -17.03 19.67
C SER A 201 1.89 -15.94 19.32
N LEU A 202 1.48 -14.67 19.24
CA LEU A 202 2.40 -13.54 19.03
C LEU A 202 3.12 -13.13 20.32
N ALA A 203 2.50 -13.26 21.50
CA ALA A 203 3.11 -12.94 22.78
C ALA A 203 4.15 -13.99 23.22
N ASP A 204 3.98 -15.25 22.79
CA ASP A 204 4.95 -16.32 23.02
C ASP A 204 6.29 -16.04 22.31
N ARG A 205 6.27 -15.23 21.25
CA ARG A 205 7.50 -14.68 20.64
C ARG A 205 7.94 -13.43 21.41
N LYS A 206 9.25 -13.29 21.64
CA LYS A 206 9.83 -12.07 22.22
C LYS A 206 9.38 -10.86 21.40
N LEU A 207 8.49 -10.03 21.97
CA LEU A 207 8.06 -8.81 21.30
C LEU A 207 9.31 -7.95 21.05
N PRO A 208 9.44 -7.36 19.84
CA PRO A 208 10.52 -6.43 19.58
C PRO A 208 10.40 -5.25 20.56
N LYS A 209 11.53 -4.86 21.17
CA LYS A 209 11.58 -3.66 21.99
C LYS A 209 11.47 -2.45 21.07
N VAL A 210 10.30 -1.79 21.08
CA VAL A 210 10.05 -0.58 20.31
C VAL A 210 10.43 0.62 21.17
N ASN A 211 11.36 1.45 20.68
CA ASN A 211 11.69 2.73 21.28
C ASN A 211 11.05 3.82 20.41
N GLU A 212 10.08 4.55 20.96
CA GLU A 212 9.40 5.64 20.26
C GLU A 212 10.10 6.98 20.56
N PHE A 213 10.50 7.69 19.51
CA PHE A 213 11.13 9.00 19.61
C PHE A 213 10.19 10.07 19.07
N ARG A 214 9.93 11.11 19.87
CA ARG A 214 9.12 12.27 19.47
C ARG A 214 10.04 13.38 19.05
N ILE A 215 10.07 13.67 17.75
CA ILE A 215 10.87 14.74 17.16
C ILE A 215 9.94 15.90 16.88
N GLU A 216 10.18 17.04 17.50
CA GLU A 216 9.41 18.25 17.24
C GLU A 216 9.88 18.96 15.97
N MET A 217 8.93 19.52 15.23
CA MET A 217 9.23 20.44 14.14
C MET A 217 9.69 21.80 14.67
N THR A 218 10.54 22.46 13.91
CA THR A 218 10.97 23.83 14.19
C THR A 218 9.79 24.80 14.12
N PRO A 219 9.85 25.96 14.80
CA PRO A 219 8.74 26.92 14.80
C PRO A 219 8.37 27.38 13.38
N VAL A 220 9.36 27.63 12.51
CA VAL A 220 9.14 28.03 11.11
C VAL A 220 8.43 26.92 10.32
N MET A 221 8.81 25.65 10.52
CA MET A 221 8.12 24.52 9.89
C MET A 221 6.67 24.37 10.37
N LYS A 222 6.40 24.60 11.67
CA LYS A 222 5.04 24.58 12.24
C LYS A 222 4.16 25.67 11.60
N GLU A 223 4.69 26.87 11.41
CA GLU A 223 3.98 27.96 10.73
C GLU A 223 3.68 27.64 9.25
N ILE A 224 4.68 27.13 8.51
CA ILE A 224 4.49 26.71 7.11
C ILE A 224 3.44 25.59 7.01
N GLN A 225 3.47 24.61 7.92
CA GLN A 225 2.45 23.57 7.98
C GLN A 225 1.04 24.16 8.18
N PHE A 226 0.89 25.11 9.10
CA PHE A 226 -0.40 25.77 9.34
C PHE A 226 -0.90 26.49 8.09
N LEU A 227 -0.03 27.20 7.38
CA LEU A 227 -0.38 27.88 6.12
C LEU A 227 -0.83 26.90 5.03
N PHE A 228 -0.15 25.76 4.87
CA PHE A 228 -0.58 24.71 3.94
C PHE A 228 -1.96 24.15 4.30
N LEU A 229 -2.22 23.91 5.60
CA LEU A 229 -3.52 23.41 6.06
C LEU A 229 -4.64 24.42 5.82
N ASP A 230 -4.36 25.72 6.02
CA ASP A 230 -5.30 26.80 5.72
C ASP A 230 -5.61 26.87 4.22
N LEU A 231 -4.59 26.84 3.35
CA LEU A 231 -4.74 26.82 1.90
C LEU A 231 -5.56 25.62 1.42
N ILE A 232 -5.29 24.42 1.95
CA ILE A 232 -6.07 23.22 1.66
C ILE A 232 -7.52 23.40 2.12
N SER A 233 -7.75 23.91 3.33
CA SER A 233 -9.12 24.11 3.86
C SER A 233 -9.92 25.11 3.03
N SER A 234 -9.26 26.18 2.57
CA SER A 234 -9.84 27.21 1.71
C SER A 234 -10.21 26.63 0.34
N SER A 235 -9.32 25.83 -0.24
CA SER A 235 -9.52 25.16 -1.53
C SER A 235 -10.65 24.11 -1.47
N ILE A 236 -10.77 23.37 -0.36
CA ILE A 236 -11.89 22.44 -0.14
C ILE A 236 -13.22 23.21 -0.05
N LYS A 237 -13.26 24.33 0.70
CA LYS A 237 -14.47 25.16 0.80
C LYS A 237 -14.88 25.74 -0.55
N GLU A 238 -13.93 26.10 -1.40
CA GLU A 238 -14.22 26.53 -2.76
C GLU A 238 -14.77 25.39 -3.62
N LEU A 239 -14.20 24.19 -3.49
CA LEU A 239 -14.65 22.99 -4.19
C LEU A 239 -16.08 22.59 -3.78
N THR A 240 -16.42 22.63 -2.49
CA THR A 240 -17.76 22.26 -1.98
C THR A 240 -18.83 23.29 -2.33
N LYS A 241 -18.46 24.58 -2.42
CA LYS A 241 -19.36 25.66 -2.88
C LYS A 241 -19.75 25.53 -4.35
N MET A 242 -18.99 24.81 -5.17
CA MET A 242 -19.37 24.55 -6.56
C MET A 242 -20.55 23.57 -6.58
N GLY A 243 -21.74 24.08 -6.93
CA GLY A 243 -23.05 23.46 -6.71
C GLY A 243 -23.30 22.04 -7.23
N ASN A 244 -22.38 21.47 -8.03
CA ASN A 244 -22.47 20.08 -8.49
C ASN A 244 -21.71 19.09 -7.60
N ILE A 245 -20.78 19.58 -6.77
CA ILE A 245 -19.82 18.76 -6.02
C ILE A 245 -20.20 18.65 -4.55
N GLY A 246 -20.81 19.70 -3.98
CA GLY A 246 -21.29 19.71 -2.60
C GLY A 246 -22.17 18.49 -2.27
N TYR A 247 -23.04 18.06 -3.18
CA TYR A 247 -23.92 16.90 -2.98
C TYR A 247 -23.18 15.56 -2.84
N PHE A 248 -22.06 15.36 -3.54
CA PHE A 248 -21.27 14.12 -3.46
C PHE A 248 -20.51 13.98 -2.14
N PHE A 249 -20.26 15.10 -1.47
CA PHE A 249 -19.43 15.18 -0.26
C PHE A 249 -20.21 15.72 0.94
N ASP A 250 -21.54 15.86 0.82
CA ASP A 250 -22.37 16.53 1.80
C ASP A 250 -22.36 15.78 3.14
N SER A 251 -22.13 16.54 4.21
CA SER A 251 -21.88 16.08 5.57
C SER A 251 -23.12 15.52 6.29
N THR A 252 -24.26 15.40 5.58
CA THR A 252 -25.56 15.09 6.16
C THR A 252 -25.91 13.59 6.14
N ASN A 253 -25.15 12.76 5.40
CA ASN A 253 -25.39 11.32 5.31
C ASN A 253 -24.37 10.50 6.12
N THR A 254 -24.53 10.50 7.46
CA THR A 254 -24.22 9.41 8.42
C THR A 254 -22.87 8.65 8.33
N ASN A 255 -21.93 9.06 7.49
CA ASN A 255 -20.63 8.42 7.29
C ASN A 255 -19.56 9.52 7.28
N GLU A 256 -19.04 9.83 8.46
CA GLU A 256 -17.93 10.78 8.65
C GLU A 256 -16.72 10.45 7.75
N GLU A 257 -16.52 9.17 7.40
CA GLU A 257 -15.47 8.66 6.52
C GLU A 257 -15.53 9.15 5.06
N ARG A 258 -16.67 9.69 4.61
CA ARG A 258 -16.87 10.17 3.22
C ARG A 258 -16.85 11.70 3.09
N SER A 259 -16.79 12.41 4.21
CA SER A 259 -16.73 13.87 4.22
C SER A 259 -15.34 14.35 3.78
N LEU A 260 -15.31 15.38 2.91
CA LEU A 260 -14.07 16.06 2.54
C LEU A 260 -13.60 16.96 3.69
N ASN A 261 -12.92 16.35 4.66
CA ASN A 261 -12.26 17.09 5.73
C ASN A 261 -10.77 17.26 5.42
N THR A 262 -10.11 18.25 6.02
CA THR A 262 -8.65 18.44 5.91
C THR A 262 -7.90 17.15 6.28
N ILE A 263 -8.40 16.41 7.27
CA ILE A 263 -7.87 15.11 7.70
C ILE A 263 -8.00 14.04 6.60
N SER A 264 -9.09 14.05 5.83
CA SER A 264 -9.30 13.14 4.70
C SER A 264 -8.35 13.44 3.53
N VAL A 265 -7.95 14.71 3.38
CA VAL A 265 -6.96 15.12 2.38
C VAL A 265 -5.58 14.59 2.78
N ILE A 266 -5.20 14.78 4.04
CA ILE A 266 -3.90 14.35 4.57
C ILE A 266 -3.79 12.82 4.55
N THR A 267 -4.76 12.12 5.14
CA THR A 267 -4.81 10.66 5.11
C THR A 267 -4.97 10.19 3.66
N ASN A 268 -4.32 9.10 3.27
CA ASN A 268 -4.09 8.71 1.86
C ASN A 268 -5.35 8.29 1.06
N ASN A 269 -6.53 8.74 1.50
CA ASN A 269 -7.85 8.43 0.97
C ASN A 269 -8.40 9.49 0.01
N PHE A 270 -7.85 10.72 -0.05
CA PHE A 270 -8.35 11.77 -0.96
C PHE A 270 -8.47 11.31 -2.41
N ASN A 271 -7.40 10.74 -2.98
CA ASN A 271 -7.41 10.25 -4.36
C ASN A 271 -8.41 9.11 -4.58
N LYS A 272 -8.64 8.28 -3.55
CA LYS A 272 -9.62 7.19 -3.60
C LYS A 272 -11.04 7.75 -3.55
N LEU A 273 -11.30 8.73 -2.68
CA LEU A 273 -12.59 9.41 -2.54
C LEU A 273 -12.96 10.16 -3.82
N ILE A 274 -12.02 10.91 -4.40
CA ILE A 274 -12.20 11.58 -5.70
C ILE A 274 -12.57 10.55 -6.76
N ARG A 275 -11.81 9.46 -6.90
CA ARG A 275 -12.10 8.46 -7.93
C ARG A 275 -13.47 7.79 -7.71
N LEU A 276 -13.79 7.44 -6.46
CA LEU A 276 -15.06 6.80 -6.15
C LEU A 276 -16.28 7.68 -6.46
N ASN A 277 -16.20 8.98 -6.14
CA ASN A 277 -17.36 9.88 -6.23
C ASN A 277 -17.41 10.67 -7.53
N LEU A 278 -16.26 11.00 -8.11
CA LEU A 278 -16.14 11.92 -9.24
C LEU A 278 -15.75 11.23 -10.56
N ASP A 279 -15.32 9.96 -10.60
CA ASP A 279 -15.00 9.29 -11.87
C ASP A 279 -16.23 9.16 -12.78
N SER A 280 -17.42 8.89 -12.21
CA SER A 280 -18.67 8.75 -12.97
C SER A 280 -19.14 10.06 -13.61
N VAL A 281 -18.82 11.19 -12.98
CA VAL A 281 -19.24 12.54 -13.40
C VAL A 281 -18.06 13.34 -13.93
N TRP A 282 -16.88 12.73 -14.09
CA TRP A 282 -15.62 13.44 -14.37
C TRP A 282 -15.74 14.42 -15.54
N TYR A 283 -16.38 13.98 -16.62
CA TYR A 283 -16.60 14.76 -17.83
C TYR A 283 -17.50 15.99 -17.64
N ASN A 284 -18.42 15.93 -16.69
CA ASN A 284 -19.37 17.01 -16.38
C ASN A 284 -18.83 18.00 -15.33
N LEU A 285 -17.66 17.74 -14.73
CA LEU A 285 -17.02 18.70 -13.83
C LEU A 285 -16.55 19.94 -14.60
N SER A 286 -16.72 21.10 -13.99
CA SER A 286 -16.17 22.35 -14.50
C SER A 286 -14.65 22.30 -14.57
N LEU A 287 -14.06 23.01 -15.53
CA LEU A 287 -12.60 23.14 -15.66
C LEU A 287 -11.98 23.70 -14.37
N LYS A 288 -12.69 24.60 -13.68
CA LYS A 288 -12.28 25.15 -12.38
C LYS A 288 -12.22 24.08 -11.28
N ALA A 289 -13.22 23.20 -11.19
CA ALA A 289 -13.21 22.13 -10.19
C ALA A 289 -12.07 21.13 -10.41
N ARG A 290 -11.81 20.73 -11.67
CA ARG A 290 -10.69 19.83 -11.99
C ARG A 290 -9.33 20.47 -11.67
N ARG A 291 -9.20 21.78 -11.82
CA ARG A 291 -8.00 22.54 -11.41
C ARG A 291 -7.82 22.51 -9.90
N ILE A 292 -8.83 22.88 -9.12
CA ILE A 292 -8.76 22.86 -7.65
C ILE A 292 -8.40 21.46 -7.12
N ILE A 293 -8.94 20.39 -7.73
CA ILE A 293 -8.58 19.02 -7.36
C ILE A 293 -7.07 18.75 -7.54
N ARG A 294 -6.50 19.19 -8.68
CA ARG A 294 -5.05 19.08 -8.94
C ARG A 294 -4.23 19.94 -7.98
N GLU A 295 -4.71 21.13 -7.65
CA GLU A 295 -4.07 22.04 -6.70
C GLU A 295 -4.05 21.45 -5.29
N ILE A 296 -5.16 20.85 -4.82
CA ILE A 296 -5.19 20.17 -3.51
C ILE A 296 -4.19 18.99 -3.49
N GLN A 297 -4.05 18.25 -4.60
CA GLN A 297 -3.03 17.19 -4.71
C GLN A 297 -1.61 17.75 -4.63
N LEU A 298 -1.33 18.87 -5.29
CA LEU A 298 -0.04 19.56 -5.25
C LEU A 298 0.27 20.10 -3.84
N LEU A 299 -0.68 20.80 -3.21
CA LEU A 299 -0.51 21.32 -1.84
C LEU A 299 -0.29 20.18 -0.84
N LYS A 300 -0.98 19.05 -1.03
CA LYS A 300 -0.75 17.85 -0.25
C LYS A 300 0.67 17.32 -0.44
N SER A 301 1.18 17.20 -1.68
CA SER A 301 2.55 16.72 -1.89
C SER A 301 3.59 17.67 -1.29
N LEU A 302 3.40 18.98 -1.45
CA LEU A 302 4.30 19.99 -0.87
C LEU A 302 4.32 19.92 0.67
N LEU A 303 3.16 19.68 1.30
CA LEU A 303 3.09 19.48 2.75
C LEU A 303 3.93 18.28 3.23
N PHE A 304 3.97 17.18 2.48
CA PHE A 304 4.84 16.04 2.83
C PHE A 304 6.31 16.34 2.51
N HIS A 305 6.59 16.98 1.38
CA HIS A 305 7.93 17.40 0.99
C HIS A 305 8.59 18.31 2.04
N LEU A 306 7.82 19.14 2.77
CA LEU A 306 8.32 19.95 3.89
C LEU A 306 9.11 19.12 4.93
N THR A 307 8.68 17.89 5.17
CA THR A 307 9.28 16.98 6.17
C THR A 307 10.27 15.98 5.59
N GLU A 308 10.19 15.72 4.28
CA GLU A 308 11.00 14.71 3.58
C GLU A 308 12.22 15.28 2.84
N LEU A 309 12.14 16.53 2.36
CA LEU A 309 13.21 17.21 1.62
C LEU A 309 14.06 18.10 2.54
N ASP A 310 15.24 18.47 2.03
CA ASP A 310 16.06 19.55 2.57
C ASP A 310 15.44 20.93 2.30
N SER A 311 15.80 21.91 3.14
CA SER A 311 15.28 23.28 3.05
C SER A 311 15.61 23.95 1.72
N VAL A 312 16.77 23.66 1.12
CA VAL A 312 17.20 24.23 -0.16
C VAL A 312 16.41 23.67 -1.33
N THR A 313 16.30 22.34 -1.46
CA THR A 313 15.49 21.72 -2.53
C THR A 313 14.03 22.11 -2.39
N PHE A 314 13.49 22.14 -1.16
CA PHE A 314 12.11 22.56 -0.92
C PHE A 314 11.86 24.02 -1.33
N TYR A 315 12.78 24.93 -1.00
CA TYR A 315 12.70 26.32 -1.48
C TYR A 315 12.80 26.40 -3.02
N GLY A 316 13.66 25.58 -3.63
CA GLY A 316 13.77 25.47 -5.09
C GLY A 316 12.47 25.02 -5.76
N GLU A 317 11.76 24.04 -5.19
CA GLU A 317 10.45 23.59 -5.69
C GLU A 317 9.42 24.71 -5.64
N ILE A 318 9.32 25.42 -4.52
CA ILE A 318 8.36 26.53 -4.35
C ILE A 318 8.70 27.68 -5.27
N LYS A 319 9.99 28.04 -5.38
CA LYS A 319 10.45 29.08 -6.29
C LYS A 319 10.15 28.72 -7.74
N HIS A 320 10.38 27.48 -8.16
CA HIS A 320 10.02 27.03 -9.50
C HIS A 320 8.51 27.15 -9.75
N ILE A 321 7.66 26.82 -8.77
CA ILE A 321 6.20 27.01 -8.89
C ILE A 321 5.85 28.49 -9.03
N MET A 322 6.54 29.38 -8.31
CA MET A 322 6.35 30.83 -8.41
C MET A 322 6.84 31.40 -9.74
N ASP A 323 8.00 30.97 -10.23
CA ASP A 323 8.61 31.46 -11.47
C ASP A 323 7.87 30.94 -12.71
N SER A 324 7.30 29.73 -12.64
CA SER A 324 6.45 29.17 -13.70
C SER A 324 5.02 29.74 -13.73
N TYR A 325 4.70 30.65 -12.81
CA TYR A 325 3.40 31.29 -12.75
C TYR A 325 3.29 32.41 -13.80
N ASP A 326 2.65 32.09 -14.92
CA ASP A 326 2.20 33.09 -15.89
C ASP A 326 0.70 33.40 -15.67
N PRO A 327 0.34 34.63 -15.22
CA PRO A 327 -1.04 35.01 -14.92
C PRO A 327 -1.96 34.99 -16.15
N THR A 328 -1.39 35.01 -17.36
CA THR A 328 -2.12 34.97 -18.64
C THR A 328 -2.46 33.54 -19.08
N VAL A 329 -1.71 32.53 -18.64
CA VAL A 329 -1.80 31.14 -19.11
C VAL A 329 -2.35 30.21 -18.02
N HIS A 330 -1.97 30.43 -16.76
CA HIS A 330 -2.32 29.57 -15.63
C HIS A 330 -2.97 30.40 -14.51
N HIS A 331 -4.28 30.19 -14.29
CA HIS A 331 -4.95 30.77 -13.12
C HIS A 331 -4.75 29.79 -11.97
N VAL A 332 -3.71 30.02 -11.17
CA VAL A 332 -3.47 29.28 -9.92
C VAL A 332 -4.10 30.10 -8.80
N ASP A 333 -5.31 29.71 -8.40
CA ASP A 333 -6.15 30.52 -7.52
C ASP A 333 -5.57 30.62 -6.09
N TRP A 334 -4.82 29.61 -5.64
CA TRP A 334 -4.23 29.60 -4.30
C TRP A 334 -3.02 30.52 -4.14
N LEU A 335 -2.27 30.80 -5.21
CA LEU A 335 -1.07 31.64 -5.16
C LEU A 335 -1.39 33.11 -4.86
N HIS A 336 -2.59 33.56 -5.21
CA HIS A 336 -3.07 34.92 -4.93
C HIS A 336 -3.52 35.12 -3.48
N LYS A 337 -3.61 34.04 -2.68
CA LYS A 337 -4.05 34.15 -1.29
C LYS A 337 -2.91 34.73 -0.45
N PRO A 338 -3.21 35.57 0.57
CA PRO A 338 -2.19 36.13 1.46
C PRO A 338 -1.39 35.04 2.20
N SER A 339 -2.00 33.87 2.45
CA SER A 339 -1.31 32.72 3.04
C SER A 339 -0.19 32.16 2.15
N ALA A 340 -0.22 32.41 0.83
CA ALA A 340 0.81 31.96 -0.09
C ALA A 340 2.02 32.90 -0.13
N THR A 341 1.82 34.21 -0.01
CA THR A 341 2.93 35.18 0.07
C THR A 341 3.71 35.00 1.36
N THR A 342 3.01 34.83 2.49
CA THR A 342 3.67 34.55 3.78
C THR A 342 4.41 33.21 3.76
N LEU A 343 3.87 32.21 3.07
CA LEU A 343 4.54 30.93 2.88
C LEU A 343 5.86 31.09 2.14
N TYR A 344 5.88 31.86 1.05
CA TYR A 344 7.11 32.13 0.30
C TYR A 344 8.16 32.81 1.18
N ASP A 345 7.78 33.86 1.92
CA ASP A 345 8.69 34.57 2.81
C ASP A 345 9.27 33.66 3.90
N LEU A 346 8.43 32.84 4.54
CA LEU A 346 8.89 31.87 5.54
C LEU A 346 9.83 30.84 4.93
N THR A 347 9.58 30.37 3.71
CA THR A 347 10.47 29.41 3.05
C THR A 347 11.80 30.01 2.62
N ALA A 348 11.79 31.29 2.23
CA ALA A 348 13.02 32.04 1.96
C ALA A 348 13.83 32.21 3.26
N ASN A 349 13.17 32.48 4.39
CA ASN A 349 13.81 32.64 5.70
C ASN A 349 14.50 31.35 6.20
N ARG A 350 14.13 30.17 5.69
CA ARG A 350 14.79 28.88 6.02
C ARG A 350 16.16 28.71 5.36
N VAL A 351 16.44 29.49 4.32
CA VAL A 351 17.66 29.39 3.49
C VAL A 351 18.49 30.67 3.59
N PHE A 352 17.82 31.81 3.60
CA PHE A 352 18.43 33.13 3.63
C PHE A 352 18.04 33.85 4.92
N GLN A 353 19.01 34.39 5.64
CA GLN A 353 18.70 35.41 6.64
C GLN A 353 18.62 36.79 5.99
N PRO A 354 17.73 37.67 6.46
CA PRO A 354 17.76 39.07 6.07
C PRO A 354 19.08 39.68 6.58
N ALA A 355 19.90 40.20 5.66
CA ALA A 355 21.12 40.91 6.00
C ALA A 355 20.76 42.12 6.88
N THR A 356 21.35 42.21 8.07
CA THR A 356 21.13 43.32 9.01
C THR A 356 21.89 44.58 8.64
N ASN A 357 22.78 44.52 7.64
CA ASN A 357 23.55 45.67 7.15
C ASN A 357 23.45 45.81 5.62
N SER A 358 23.59 47.05 5.17
CA SER A 358 23.33 47.63 3.84
C SER A 358 24.21 47.12 2.68
N ASP A 359 24.55 45.83 2.66
CA ASP A 359 25.11 45.15 1.49
C ASP A 359 24.18 43.99 1.11
N ASN A 360 23.81 43.92 -0.16
CA ASN A 360 22.85 42.95 -0.73
C ASN A 360 23.36 41.48 -0.73
N GLU A 361 24.24 41.10 0.20
CA GLU A 361 24.73 39.73 0.34
C GLU A 361 23.85 38.97 1.33
N LYS A 362 22.96 38.12 0.81
CA LYS A 362 22.17 37.19 1.63
C LYS A 362 23.12 36.15 2.24
N ILE A 363 23.26 36.17 3.56
CA ILE A 363 24.02 35.14 4.27
C ILE A 363 23.22 33.83 4.20
N PHE A 364 23.88 32.77 3.72
CA PHE A 364 23.32 31.42 3.68
C PHE A 364 23.37 30.83 5.10
N GLN A 365 22.21 30.70 5.75
CA GLN A 365 22.09 29.88 6.94
C GLN A 365 20.98 28.86 6.69
N ILE A 366 21.41 27.65 6.34
CA ILE A 366 20.51 26.56 5.97
C ILE A 366 19.94 25.95 7.23
N GLU A 367 18.62 25.98 7.37
CA GLU A 367 17.95 25.22 8.42
C GLU A 367 18.08 23.71 8.14
N ILE A 368 18.65 22.98 9.10
CA ILE A 368 18.75 21.52 9.07
C ILE A 368 17.44 20.93 9.59
N ASN A 369 16.94 19.89 8.92
CA ASN A 369 15.74 19.19 9.33
C ASN A 369 16.01 18.44 10.66
N PRO A 370 15.22 18.66 11.72
CA PRO A 370 15.44 18.05 13.04
C PRO A 370 15.44 16.52 13.01
N LYS A 371 14.82 15.90 11.99
CA LYS A 371 14.85 14.45 11.79
C LYS A 371 16.28 13.92 11.53
N LEU A 372 17.08 14.66 10.77
CA LEU A 372 18.45 14.25 10.43
C LEU A 372 19.38 14.39 11.63
N GLU A 373 19.18 15.44 12.43
CA GLU A 373 19.93 15.67 13.67
C GLU A 373 19.65 14.55 14.69
N ALA A 374 18.38 14.27 14.96
CA ALA A 374 17.97 13.19 15.86
C ALA A 374 18.47 11.83 15.36
N PHE A 375 18.45 11.59 14.04
CA PHE A 375 18.97 10.37 13.44
C PHE A 375 20.47 10.16 13.73
N ILE A 376 21.30 11.19 13.59
CA ILE A 376 22.73 11.11 13.92
C ILE A 376 22.93 10.84 15.41
N GLN A 377 22.21 11.54 16.28
CA GLN A 377 22.31 11.34 17.72
C GLN A 377 22.02 9.88 18.07
N HIS A 378 20.98 9.29 17.50
CA HIS A 378 20.63 7.89 17.72
C HIS A 378 21.63 6.91 17.11
N LEU A 379 22.22 7.20 15.95
CA LEU A 379 23.29 6.36 15.41
C LEU A 379 24.52 6.35 16.33
N LYS A 380 24.89 7.52 16.88
CA LYS A 380 25.99 7.63 17.86
C LYS A 380 25.65 6.88 19.15
N ASP A 381 24.42 6.96 19.63
CA ASP A 381 23.97 6.20 20.81
C ASP A 381 24.06 4.70 20.58
N ILE A 382 23.66 4.22 19.39
CA ILE A 382 23.75 2.82 19.00
C ILE A 382 25.22 2.38 18.91
N GLU A 383 26.08 3.20 18.29
CA GLU A 383 27.51 2.94 18.20
C GLU A 383 28.14 2.82 19.60
N GLN A 384 27.84 3.77 20.51
CA GLN A 384 28.30 3.71 21.90
C GLN A 384 27.77 2.48 22.63
N HIS A 385 26.51 2.09 22.41
CA HIS A 385 25.93 0.89 22.99
C HIS A 385 26.61 -0.39 22.48
N ILE A 386 27.04 -0.42 21.21
CA ILE A 386 27.81 -1.53 20.64
C ILE A 386 29.21 -1.57 21.27
N ILE A 387 29.90 -0.42 21.38
CA ILE A 387 31.24 -0.32 21.98
C ILE A 387 31.23 -0.79 23.44
N ASN A 388 30.26 -0.34 24.23
CA ASN A 388 30.15 -0.68 25.66
C ASN A 388 29.78 -2.15 25.91
N ASN A 389 29.13 -2.81 24.94
CA ASN A 389 28.74 -4.22 25.04
C ASN A 389 29.64 -5.17 24.23
N ARG A 390 30.84 -4.72 23.83
CA ARG A 390 31.80 -5.54 23.06
C ARG A 390 32.07 -6.92 23.68
N ASP A 391 32.00 -7.05 25.00
CA ASP A 391 32.19 -8.33 25.69
C ASP A 391 31.05 -9.34 25.47
N ARG A 392 29.83 -8.89 25.15
CA ARG A 392 28.68 -9.78 24.83
C ARG A 392 28.59 -10.16 23.36
N PHE A 393 29.09 -9.31 22.47
CA PHE A 393 29.06 -9.51 21.02
C PHE A 393 30.44 -9.96 20.53
N HIS A 394 30.84 -11.18 20.88
CA HIS A 394 32.05 -11.80 20.30
C HIS A 394 31.95 -11.83 18.77
N ASN A 395 32.77 -11.02 18.08
CA ASN A 395 33.06 -11.05 16.63
C ASN A 395 31.88 -11.09 15.64
N GLN A 396 30.64 -10.79 16.04
CA GLN A 396 29.51 -10.69 15.12
C GLN A 396 29.35 -9.25 14.63
N THR A 397 29.36 -9.08 13.31
CA THR A 397 28.97 -7.82 12.66
C THR A 397 27.51 -7.55 12.97
N VAL A 398 27.23 -6.38 13.56
CA VAL A 398 25.85 -5.93 13.81
C VAL A 398 25.37 -5.22 12.57
N ASP A 399 24.52 -5.87 11.79
CA ASP A 399 23.93 -5.27 10.59
C ASP A 399 22.76 -4.36 10.98
N ILE A 400 22.84 -3.09 10.60
CA ILE A 400 21.79 -2.10 10.82
C ILE A 400 21.08 -1.85 9.49
N ILE A 401 19.79 -2.20 9.43
CA ILE A 401 18.96 -1.98 8.25
C ILE A 401 18.10 -0.73 8.48
N ILE A 402 18.40 0.33 7.75
CA ILE A 402 17.61 1.56 7.73
C ILE A 402 16.60 1.48 6.59
N VAL A 403 15.33 1.62 6.92
CA VAL A 403 14.23 1.54 5.93
C VAL A 403 13.64 2.92 5.71
N VAL A 404 13.53 3.32 4.45
CA VAL A 404 13.01 4.62 4.04
C VAL A 404 11.95 4.44 2.96
N GLU A 405 10.92 5.28 2.94
CA GLU A 405 9.79 5.13 2.00
C GLU A 405 10.17 5.46 0.55
N LYS A 406 10.99 6.50 0.34
CA LYS A 406 11.28 7.06 -0.99
C LYS A 406 12.77 7.02 -1.32
N SER A 407 13.10 6.82 -2.59
CA SER A 407 14.48 6.67 -3.08
C SER A 407 15.32 7.94 -2.94
N TYR A 408 14.75 9.13 -3.12
CA TYR A 408 15.52 10.37 -2.93
C TYR A 408 15.99 10.54 -1.49
N SER A 409 15.19 10.11 -0.51
CA SER A 409 15.57 10.17 0.90
C SER A 409 16.74 9.25 1.20
N ILE A 410 16.90 8.14 0.47
CA ILE A 410 18.09 7.28 0.56
C ILE A 410 19.32 8.08 0.11
N SER A 411 19.28 8.70 -1.07
CA SER A 411 20.40 9.50 -1.57
C SER A 411 20.75 10.69 -0.67
N LEU A 412 19.76 11.27 -0.01
CA LEU A 412 19.95 12.35 0.95
C LEU A 412 20.66 11.84 2.21
N ILE A 413 20.21 10.70 2.75
CA ILE A 413 20.82 10.09 3.93
C ILE A 413 22.24 9.62 3.62
N GLU A 414 22.49 8.99 2.46
CA GLU A 414 23.84 8.60 2.01
C GLU A 414 24.78 9.81 1.95
N ARG A 415 24.36 10.89 1.26
CA ARG A 415 25.16 12.12 1.20
C ARG A 415 25.42 12.73 2.57
N PHE A 416 24.45 12.66 3.46
CA PHE A 416 24.54 13.23 4.81
C PHE A 416 25.47 12.40 5.71
N LEU A 417 25.47 11.07 5.55
CA LEU A 417 26.40 10.16 6.23
C LEU A 417 27.83 10.29 5.69
N ASP A 418 28.00 10.43 4.38
CA ASP A 418 29.33 10.51 3.74
C ASP A 418 30.04 11.85 4.00
N LYS A 419 29.29 12.96 3.98
CA LYS A 419 29.87 14.32 4.08
C LYS A 419 29.93 14.86 5.51
N GLY A 420 29.20 14.26 6.45
CA GLY A 420 29.16 14.72 7.83
C GLY A 420 28.47 16.07 8.05
N PHE A 421 28.45 16.51 9.30
CA PHE A 421 27.77 17.72 9.78
C PHE A 421 28.51 19.02 9.42
N ASP A 422 29.78 18.90 9.01
CA ASP A 422 30.69 20.04 8.78
C ASP A 422 30.66 20.47 7.31
N VAL A 423 29.58 21.15 6.92
CA VAL A 423 29.62 22.07 5.77
C VAL A 423 29.24 23.45 6.28
N ASN A 424 30.20 24.06 6.99
CA ASN A 424 30.31 25.51 7.09
C ASN A 424 30.97 26.05 5.83
#